data_AF-A0A8B7XTI0-F1
#
_entry.id   AF-A0A8B7XTI0-F1
#
_cell.length_a   1.000
_cell.length_b   1.000
_cell.length_c   1.000
_cell.angle_alpha   90.00
_cell.angle_beta   90.00
_cell.angle_gamma   90.00
#
_symmetry.space_group_name_H-M   'P 1'
#
loop_
_entity.id
_entity.type
_entity.pdbx_description
1 polymer ?
#
loop_
_entity_poly.entity_id
_entity_poly.type
_entity_poly.pdbx_seq_one_letter_code
_entity_poly.pdbx_strand_id
1 'polypeptide(L)' 'MILRGYRMHKPSNCDDETYALMCSCWKEDPYSRPTFTDLVYILSDMADKEIKHTYMDVTRSHLENLHAIQQEFD' A
#
# COMPACT_ATOMS: atom_id res chain seq x y z
N MET A 1 22.86 -7.36 -17.57
CA MET A 1 21.88 -6.37 -18.05
C MET A 1 20.71 -7.16 -18.65
N ILE A 2 19.46 -6.89 -18.27
CA ILE A 2 18.32 -7.55 -18.94
C ILE A 2 18.39 -7.16 -20.41
N LEU A 3 18.46 -8.15 -21.31
CA LEU A 3 18.92 -8.01 -22.68
C LEU A 3 18.14 -6.99 -23.54
N ARG A 4 16.99 -6.49 -23.07
CA ARG A 4 16.07 -5.59 -23.79
C ARG A 4 15.29 -4.62 -22.89
N GLY A 5 15.69 -4.41 -21.65
CA GLY A 5 14.92 -3.55 -20.74
C GLY A 5 13.54 -4.09 -20.31
N TYR A 6 13.17 -5.33 -20.70
CA TYR A 6 11.94 -5.97 -20.27
C TYR A 6 11.79 -5.95 -18.73
N ARG A 7 10.57 -5.71 -18.26
CA ARG A 7 10.15 -5.82 -16.86
C ARG A 7 8.86 -6.62 -16.79
N MET A 8 8.68 -7.34 -15.69
CA MET A 8 7.48 -8.14 -15.47
C MET A 8 6.26 -7.22 -15.38
N HIS A 9 5.14 -7.67 -15.92
CA HIS A 9 3.86 -7.01 -15.71
C HIS A 9 3.40 -7.15 -14.25
N LYS A 10 2.41 -6.34 -13.84
CA LYS A 10 1.82 -6.44 -12.51
C LYS A 10 1.18 -7.84 -12.30
N PRO A 11 1.50 -8.54 -11.20
CA PRO A 11 0.75 -9.75 -10.80
C PRO A 11 -0.71 -9.42 -10.43
N SER A 12 -1.63 -10.37 -10.59
CA SER A 12 -3.06 -10.15 -10.30
C SER A 12 -3.36 -9.90 -8.82
N ASN A 13 -2.54 -10.44 -7.92
CA ASN A 13 -2.66 -10.30 -6.47
C ASN A 13 -1.73 -9.21 -5.89
N CYS A 14 -1.22 -8.32 -6.74
CA CYS A 14 -0.34 -7.22 -6.33
C CYS A 14 -1.10 -5.91 -6.46
N ASP A 15 -1.17 -5.14 -5.38
CA ASP A 15 -1.72 -3.80 -5.40
C ASP A 15 -0.83 -2.84 -6.22
N ASP A 16 -1.34 -1.66 -6.53
CA ASP A 16 -0.63 -0.69 -7.37
C ASP A 16 0.57 -0.06 -6.64
N GLU A 17 0.52 0.10 -5.32
CA GLU A 17 1.59 0.73 -4.52
C GLU A 17 2.82 -0.19 -4.45
N THR A 18 2.59 -1.47 -4.18
CA THR A 18 3.59 -2.54 -4.18
C THR A 18 4.23 -2.69 -5.57
N TYR A 19 3.44 -2.68 -6.63
CA TYR A 19 3.98 -2.77 -7.98
C TYR A 19 4.76 -1.51 -8.39
N ALA A 20 4.32 -0.32 -7.97
CA ALA A 20 5.06 0.91 -8.19
C ALA A 20 6.43 0.89 -7.48
N LEU A 21 6.50 0.33 -6.27
CA LEU A 21 7.76 0.11 -5.56
C LEU A 21 8.68 -0.87 -6.30
N MET A 22 8.14 -1.97 -6.83
CA MET A 22 8.93 -2.89 -7.68
C MET A 22 9.50 -2.16 -8.91
N CYS A 23 8.69 -1.31 -9.56
CA CYS A 23 9.14 -0.53 -10.71
C CYS A 23 10.24 0.48 -10.37
N SER A 24 10.25 1.06 -9.17
CA SER A 24 11.32 1.97 -8.72
C SER A 24 12.64 1.23 -8.49
N CYS A 25 12.60 0.01 -7.94
CA CYS A 25 13.76 -0.88 -7.81
C CYS A 25 14.34 -1.28 -9.18
N TRP A 26 13.51 -1.24 -10.22
CA TRP A 26 13.82 -1.72 -11.56
C TRP A 26 14.22 -0.62 -12.55
N LYS A 27 14.45 0.61 -12.08
CA LYS A 27 14.93 1.72 -12.90
C LYS A 27 16.22 1.35 -13.64
N GLU A 28 16.29 1.77 -14.90
CA GLU A 28 17.44 1.49 -15.76
C GLU A 28 18.71 2.10 -15.18
N ASP A 29 18.64 3.39 -14.84
CA ASP A 29 19.67 4.09 -14.09
C ASP A 29 19.80 3.51 -12.66
N PRO A 30 20.96 2.94 -12.29
CA PRO A 30 21.20 2.42 -10.95
C PRO A 30 21.13 3.48 -9.85
N TYR A 31 21.46 4.74 -10.15
CA TYR A 31 21.46 5.83 -9.16
C TYR A 31 20.04 6.34 -8.85
N SER A 32 19.08 6.05 -9.73
CA SER A 32 17.66 6.36 -9.53
C SER A 32 16.90 5.30 -8.72
N ARG A 33 17.57 4.23 -8.28
CA ARG A 33 16.96 3.16 -7.49
C ARG A 33 16.96 3.53 -6.00
N PRO A 34 15.92 3.14 -5.24
CA PRO A 34 15.91 3.34 -3.81
C PRO A 34 17.04 2.55 -3.14
N THR A 35 17.59 3.09 -2.05
CA THR A 35 18.51 2.36 -1.19
C THR A 35 17.75 1.33 -0.35
N PHE A 36 18.47 0.37 0.25
CA PHE A 36 17.83 -0.55 1.19
C PHE A 36 17.24 0.18 2.41
N THR A 37 17.83 1.29 2.84
CA THR A 37 17.28 2.11 3.92
C THR A 37 15.94 2.71 3.51
N ASP A 38 15.83 3.24 2.29
CA ASP A 38 14.56 3.77 1.76
C ASP A 38 13.51 2.67 1.64
N LEU A 39 13.92 1.47 1.18
CA LEU A 39 13.02 0.32 1.05
C LEU A 39 12.44 -0.12 2.40
N VAL A 40 13.26 -0.18 3.45
CA VAL A 40 12.78 -0.53 4.80
C VAL A 40 11.75 0.50 5.29
N TYR A 41 12.01 1.79 5.07
CA TYR A 41 11.08 2.85 5.46
C TYR A 41 9.74 2.73 4.70
N ILE A 42 9.79 2.62 3.36
CA ILE A 42 8.60 2.55 2.52
C ILE A 42 7.77 1.30 2.85
N LEU A 43 8.41 0.13 2.97
CA LEU A 43 7.71 -1.11 3.30
C LEU A 43 7.08 -1.09 4.69
N SER A 44 7.70 -0.41 5.65
CA SER A 44 7.14 -0.24 7.00
C SER A 44 5.89 0.65 6.97
N ASP A 45 5.95 1.78 6.25
CA ASP A 45 4.80 2.68 6.07
C ASP A 45 3.62 1.99 5.36
N MET A 46 3.91 1.20 4.33
CA MET A 46 2.89 0.41 3.62
C MET A 46 2.21 -0.62 4.55
N ALA A 47 2.98 -1.31 5.40
CA ALA A 47 2.43 -2.26 6.36
C ALA A 47 1.56 -1.55 7.44
N ASP A 48 1.96 -0.37 7.89
CA ASP A 48 1.19 0.41 8.85
C ASP A 48 -0.13 0.95 8.27
N LYS A 49 -0.15 1.29 6.97
CA LYS A 49 -1.39 1.70 6.27
C LYS A 49 -2.44 0.60 6.25
N GLU A 50 -2.05 -0.65 6.00
CA GLU A 50 -2.96 -1.82 6.04
C GLU A 50 -3.58 -2.00 7.44
N ILE A 51 -2.77 -1.84 8.50
CA ILE A 51 -3.24 -1.89 9.89
C ILE A 51 -4.20 -0.72 10.16
N LYS A 52 -3.88 0.47 9.67
CA LYS A 52 -4.71 1.67 9.83
C LYS A 52 -6.04 1.56 9.07
N HIS A 53 -6.07 1.00 7.86
CA HIS A 53 -7.31 0.74 7.13
C HIS A 53 -8.23 -0.20 7.92
N THR A 54 -7.69 -1.31 8.44
CA THR A 54 -8.45 -2.24 9.29
C THR A 54 -8.95 -1.57 10.57
N TYR A 55 -8.10 -0.80 11.26
CA TYR A 55 -8.46 -0.09 12.49
C TYR A 55 -9.53 0.99 12.23
N MET A 56 -9.38 1.75 11.14
CA MET A 56 -10.33 2.79 10.76
C MET A 56 -11.68 2.22 10.31
N ASP A 57 -11.71 1.07 9.65
CA ASP A 57 -12.96 0.40 9.25
C ASP A 57 -13.74 -0.15 10.45
N VAL A 58 -13.05 -0.68 11.47
CA VAL A 58 -13.68 -1.08 12.75
C VAL A 58 -14.29 0.14 13.46
N THR A 59 -13.59 1.28 13.46
CA THR A 59 -14.14 2.52 14.03
C THR A 59 -15.29 3.09 13.21
N ARG A 60 -15.27 2.99 11.87
CA ARG A 60 -16.39 3.40 11.01
C ARG A 60 -17.64 2.57 11.31
N SER A 61 -17.48 1.25 11.40
CA SER A 61 -18.57 0.34 11.78
C SER A 61 -19.17 0.71 13.14
N HIS A 62 -18.33 1.07 14.12
CA HIS A 62 -18.81 1.58 15.42
C HIS A 62 -19.56 2.91 15.31
N LEU A 63 -19.08 3.85 14.49
CA LEU A 63 -19.74 5.15 14.27
C LEU A 63 -21.09 4.99 13.56
N GLU A 64 -21.17 4.11 12.56
CA GLU A 64 -22.41 3.77 11.86
C GLU A 64 -23.41 3.10 12.82
N ASN A 65 -22.96 2.20 13.68
CA ASN A 65 -23.78 1.61 14.73
C ASN A 65 -24.28 2.67 15.73
N LEU A 66 -23.45 3.64 16.12
CA LEU A 66 -23.86 4.74 17.00
C LEU A 66 -24.91 5.65 16.35
N HIS A 67 -24.76 5.95 15.07
CA HIS A 67 -25.75 6.71 14.30
C HIS A 67 -27.07 5.93 14.14
N ALA A 68 -27.01 4.62 13.92
CA ALA A 68 -28.20 3.77 13.85
C ALA A 68 -28.93 3.70 15.21
N ILE A 69 -28.20 3.62 16.31
CA ILE A 69 -28.77 3.66 17.67
C ILE A 69 -29.42 5.02 17.96
N GLN A 70 -28.84 6.13 17.47
CA GLN A 70 -29.45 7.47 17.63
C GLN A 70 -30.75 7.65 16.84
N GLN A 71 -30.99 6.88 15.78
CA GLN A 71 -32.24 6.92 15.01
C GLN A 71 -33.37 6.07 15.60
N GLU A 72 -33.10 5.20 16.59
CA GLU A 72 -34.13 4.42 17.29
C GLU A 72 -34.72 5.14 18.52
N PHE A 73 -34.27 6.36 18.83
CA PHE A 73 -34.75 7.15 19.97
C PHE A 73 -35.54 8.42 19.60
N ASP A 74 -36.11 8.47 18.39
CA ASP A 74 -37.23 9.38 18.03
C ASP A 74 -38.52 8.58 17.78
#